data_AF-A0A1J9RAQ4-F1
#
_entry.id   AF-A0A1J9RAQ4-F1
#
_cell.length_a   1.000
_cell.length_b   1.000
_cell.length_c   1.000
_cell.angle_alpha   90.00
_cell.angle_beta   90.00
_cell.angle_gamma   90.00
#
_symmetry.space_group_name_H-M   'P 1'
#
loop_
_entity.id
_entity.type
_entity.pdbx_description
1 polymer ?
#
loop_
_entity_poly.entity_id
_entity_poly.type
_entity_poly.pdbx_seq_one_letter_code
_entity_poly.pdbx_strand_id
1 'polypeptide(L)'
;MILHLNSSSKNKESPQYRASLVISSLPHPDRAILGCFIEDATDPQEAAQYFLRMTSPSDDSSASADVISRFLSTWKFLIEKFRPIEAHSLSTENRDIVYRRDGGSCSVTRMPFQTMTDRDAKFVHVVPPRVFENLQLSKGVSMPMDMLKAFMSEEYFKKVSAMQSSQPEKLDNVWLLSMETFETMQTGTIFFKVQTWENQPESALKQTYLVETNLFTPKPDNRTAIQTRSMTLENRIPQEASIVSKELLSLHARFSQSLAWVETMKY
;
A
#
# COMPACT_ATOMS: atom_id res chain seq x y z
N MET A 1 -1.45 19.82 6.71
CA MET A 1 -0.42 19.21 7.57
C MET A 1 0.85 20.05 7.42
N ILE A 2 1.16 20.82 8.45
CA ILE A 2 2.28 21.77 8.48
C ILE A 2 3.55 20.96 8.67
N LEU A 3 4.56 21.22 7.83
CA LEU A 3 5.92 20.70 7.96
C LEU A 3 6.41 20.89 9.41
N HIS A 4 6.41 19.83 10.22
CA HIS A 4 7.14 19.84 11.48
C HIS A 4 8.64 19.74 11.18
N LEU A 5 9.21 20.91 10.92
CA LEU A 5 10.63 21.20 11.08
C LEU A 5 10.94 21.16 12.59
N ASN A 6 11.06 19.97 13.16
CA ASN A 6 11.75 19.81 14.43
C ASN A 6 13.26 19.88 14.18
N SER A 7 13.86 20.81 14.89
CA SER A 7 15.25 21.22 14.89
C SER A 7 16.18 20.14 15.45
N SER A 8 16.87 19.46 14.55
CA SER A 8 18.22 18.94 14.76
C SER A 8 18.90 19.04 13.41
N SER A 9 20.03 19.77 13.31
CA SER A 9 20.79 20.09 12.10
C SER A 9 20.59 19.08 10.95
N LYS A 10 19.55 19.28 10.12
CA LYS A 10 19.32 18.45 8.94
C LYS A 10 20.45 18.77 7.99
N ASN A 11 21.25 17.76 7.70
CA ASN A 11 22.33 17.84 6.74
C ASN A 11 21.75 18.37 5.42
N LYS A 12 22.01 19.65 5.11
CA LYS A 12 21.43 20.35 3.94
C LYS A 12 21.88 19.71 2.61
N GLU A 13 22.80 18.77 2.68
CA GLU A 13 23.31 17.99 1.56
C GLU A 13 22.61 16.62 1.41
N SER A 14 21.72 16.22 2.34
CA SER A 14 21.09 14.92 2.24
C SER A 14 20.21 14.80 0.99
N PRO A 15 20.17 13.61 0.35
CA PRO A 15 19.31 13.38 -0.82
C PRO A 15 17.85 13.73 -0.56
N GLN A 16 17.30 13.41 0.63
CA GLN A 16 15.91 13.73 0.95
C GLN A 16 15.68 15.24 1.01
N TYR A 17 16.58 16.01 1.62
CA TYR A 17 16.41 17.46 1.68
C TYR A 17 16.39 18.07 0.28
N ARG A 18 17.35 17.67 -0.58
CA ARG A 18 17.42 18.14 -1.97
C ARG A 18 16.17 17.74 -2.77
N ALA A 19 15.71 16.49 -2.62
CA ALA A 19 14.49 16.02 -3.27
C ALA A 19 13.25 16.78 -2.78
N SER A 20 13.13 17.04 -1.46
CA SER A 20 12.05 17.84 -0.89
C SER A 20 12.02 19.26 -1.45
N LEU A 21 13.17 19.89 -1.74
CA LEU A 21 13.21 21.21 -2.39
C LEU A 21 12.58 21.17 -3.78
N VAL A 22 12.94 20.17 -4.60
CA VAL A 22 12.35 19.99 -5.94
C VAL A 22 10.85 19.67 -5.86
N ILE A 23 10.43 18.85 -4.90
CA ILE A 23 9.01 18.50 -4.71
C ILE A 23 8.21 19.71 -4.21
N SER A 24 8.80 20.58 -3.40
CA SER A 24 8.10 21.72 -2.78
C SER A 24 7.60 22.76 -3.80
N SER A 25 8.20 22.83 -4.99
CA SER A 25 7.75 23.70 -6.07
C SER A 25 6.53 23.16 -6.83
N LEU A 26 6.12 21.91 -6.60
CA LEU A 26 4.95 21.34 -7.25
C LEU A 26 3.64 21.83 -6.60
N PRO A 27 2.56 21.96 -7.39
CA PRO A 27 1.25 22.27 -6.85
C PRO A 27 0.74 21.15 -5.94
N HIS A 28 -0.23 21.48 -5.09
CA HIS A 28 -1.00 20.46 -4.37
C HIS A 28 -2.08 19.88 -5.31
N PRO A 29 -2.37 18.56 -5.28
CA PRO A 29 -1.82 17.51 -4.40
C PRO A 29 -0.55 16.82 -4.91
N ASP A 30 -0.05 17.17 -6.10
CA ASP A 30 1.12 16.53 -6.72
C ASP A 30 2.36 16.50 -5.83
N ARG A 31 2.66 17.60 -5.13
CA ARG A 31 3.76 17.64 -4.15
C ARG A 31 3.61 16.62 -3.02
N ALA A 32 2.37 16.32 -2.61
CA ALA A 32 2.11 15.40 -1.51
C ALA A 32 2.20 13.95 -1.99
N ILE A 33 1.65 13.64 -3.17
CA ILE A 33 1.78 12.34 -3.83
C ILE A 33 3.26 11.97 -4.02
N LEU A 34 4.05 12.92 -4.51
CA LEU A 34 5.47 12.71 -4.74
C LEU A 34 6.30 12.71 -3.44
N GLY A 35 5.88 13.47 -2.42
CA GLY A 35 6.46 13.39 -1.08
C GLY A 35 6.36 11.99 -0.49
N CYS A 36 5.19 11.34 -0.63
CA CYS A 36 4.97 9.96 -0.17
C CYS A 36 5.90 8.94 -0.84
N PHE A 37 6.31 9.14 -2.10
CA PHE A 37 7.31 8.27 -2.74
C PHE A 37 8.61 8.19 -1.94
N ILE A 38 9.00 9.27 -1.26
CA ILE A 38 10.22 9.30 -0.45
C ILE A 38 9.92 8.89 0.98
N GLU A 39 8.88 9.47 1.59
CA GLU A 39 8.58 9.30 3.02
C GLU A 39 8.16 7.87 3.36
N ASP A 40 7.40 7.21 2.48
CA ASP A 40 6.84 5.87 2.73
C ASP A 40 7.70 4.73 2.14
N ALA A 41 8.83 5.09 1.50
CA ALA A 41 9.77 4.11 0.98
C ALA A 41 10.38 3.24 2.09
N THR A 42 10.85 2.05 1.71
CA THR A 42 11.63 1.20 2.63
C THR A 42 12.92 1.88 3.06
N ASP A 43 13.56 2.60 2.12
CA ASP A 43 14.69 3.48 2.40
C ASP A 43 14.44 4.86 1.75
N PRO A 44 14.06 5.88 2.56
CA PRO A 44 13.86 7.24 2.06
C PRO A 44 15.10 7.88 1.43
N GLN A 45 16.33 7.50 1.81
CA GLN A 45 17.55 8.02 1.19
C GLN A 45 17.68 7.48 -0.24
N GLU A 46 17.56 6.16 -0.41
CA GLU A 46 17.64 5.48 -1.71
C GLU A 46 16.56 6.01 -2.66
N ALA A 47 15.31 6.14 -2.19
CA ALA A 47 14.20 6.67 -2.98
C ALA A 47 14.46 8.12 -3.40
N ALA A 48 14.97 8.97 -2.51
CA ALA A 48 15.32 10.35 -2.83
C ALA A 48 16.49 10.43 -3.84
N GLN A 49 17.51 9.59 -3.70
CA GLN A 49 18.62 9.51 -4.66
C GLN A 49 18.13 9.06 -6.04
N TYR A 50 17.27 8.04 -6.09
CA TYR A 50 16.62 7.60 -7.33
C TYR A 50 15.83 8.75 -7.97
N PHE A 51 14.99 9.43 -7.21
CA PHE A 51 14.20 10.57 -7.70
C PHE A 51 15.10 11.66 -8.28
N LEU A 52 16.14 12.08 -7.55
CA LEU A 52 17.07 13.12 -8.01
C LEU A 52 17.81 12.70 -9.28
N ARG A 53 18.28 11.45 -9.36
CA ARG A 53 18.95 10.91 -10.56
C ARG A 53 18.03 10.86 -11.77
N MET A 54 16.75 10.54 -11.56
CA MET A 54 15.77 10.46 -12.65
C MET A 54 15.25 11.82 -13.09
N THR A 55 15.36 12.85 -12.25
CA THR A 55 14.77 14.18 -12.52
C THR A 55 15.81 15.27 -12.78
N SER A 56 17.05 15.11 -12.33
CA SER A 56 18.14 16.06 -12.58
C SER A 56 18.96 15.61 -13.80
N PRO A 57 19.13 16.46 -14.82
CA PRO A 57 20.11 16.20 -15.88
C PRO A 57 21.53 16.11 -15.32
N SER A 58 22.41 15.38 -16.00
CA SER A 58 23.83 15.20 -15.64
C SER A 58 24.65 16.50 -15.64
N ASP A 59 24.13 17.58 -16.23
CA ASP A 59 24.80 18.87 -16.34
C ASP A 59 24.04 19.92 -15.54
N ASP A 60 24.36 20.11 -14.24
CA ASP A 60 24.04 21.22 -13.29
C ASP A 60 22.75 22.05 -13.46
N SER A 61 21.78 21.55 -14.20
CA SER A 61 20.55 22.21 -14.60
C SER A 61 19.44 21.73 -13.70
N SER A 62 18.56 22.65 -13.33
CA SER A 62 17.37 22.31 -12.55
C SER A 62 16.54 21.26 -13.30
N ALA A 63 15.98 20.31 -12.55
CA ALA A 63 15.08 19.30 -13.08
C ALA A 63 14.00 19.94 -13.97
N SER A 64 13.87 19.46 -15.21
CA SER A 64 12.86 20.00 -16.13
C SER A 64 11.46 19.57 -15.68
N ALA A 65 10.49 20.47 -15.80
CA ALA A 65 9.10 20.22 -15.40
C ALA A 65 8.52 18.98 -16.10
N ASP A 66 8.89 18.75 -17.37
CA ASP A 66 8.44 17.59 -18.15
C ASP A 66 8.93 16.25 -17.58
N VAL A 67 10.16 16.20 -17.07
CA VAL A 67 10.73 14.98 -16.50
C VAL A 67 10.08 14.67 -15.15
N ILE A 68 9.86 15.70 -14.32
CA ILE A 68 9.13 15.53 -13.04
C ILE A 68 7.68 15.09 -13.31
N SER A 69 7.01 15.70 -14.29
CA SER A 69 5.65 15.31 -14.69
C SER A 69 5.58 13.85 -15.14
N ARG A 70 6.56 13.39 -15.94
CA ARG A 70 6.68 11.98 -16.35
C ARG A 70 6.93 11.04 -15.16
N PHE A 71 7.81 11.43 -14.24
CA PHE A 71 8.06 10.67 -13.02
C PHE A 71 6.77 10.52 -12.21
N LEU A 72 6.08 11.62 -11.94
CA LEU A 72 4.82 11.63 -11.20
C LEU A 72 3.74 10.80 -11.90
N SER A 73 3.65 10.86 -13.22
CA SER A 73 2.70 10.06 -14.00
C SER A 73 2.97 8.56 -13.87
N THR A 74 4.23 8.15 -13.94
CA THR A 74 4.66 6.77 -13.68
C THR A 74 4.34 6.34 -12.25
N TRP A 75 4.59 7.23 -11.27
CA TRP A 75 4.29 6.95 -9.87
C TRP A 75 2.78 6.77 -9.64
N LYS A 76 1.94 7.67 -10.15
CA LYS A 76 0.47 7.56 -10.11
C LYS A 76 -0.01 6.26 -10.76
N PHE A 77 0.57 5.89 -11.90
CA PHE A 77 0.26 4.60 -12.54
C PHE A 77 0.59 3.41 -11.64
N LEU A 78 1.75 3.40 -10.98
CA LEU A 78 2.11 2.34 -10.04
C LEU A 78 1.18 2.31 -8.82
N ILE A 79 0.88 3.47 -8.22
CA ILE A 79 -0.07 3.59 -7.10
C ILE A 79 -1.40 2.89 -7.45
N GLU A 80 -1.97 3.19 -8.61
CA GLU A 80 -3.21 2.56 -9.08
C GLU A 80 -3.08 1.05 -9.29
N LYS A 81 -1.92 0.57 -9.76
CA LYS A 81 -1.66 -0.87 -9.96
C LYS A 81 -1.60 -1.66 -8.65
N PHE A 82 -1.21 -1.04 -7.54
CA PHE A 82 -1.15 -1.67 -6.22
C PHE A 82 -2.43 -1.48 -5.39
N ARG A 83 -3.45 -0.81 -5.94
CA ARG A 83 -4.75 -0.63 -5.29
C ARG A 83 -5.43 -1.99 -5.02
N PRO A 84 -5.94 -2.26 -3.81
CA PRO A 84 -6.70 -3.47 -3.53
C PRO A 84 -7.89 -3.66 -4.47
N ILE A 85 -8.18 -4.91 -4.84
CA ILE A 85 -9.28 -5.27 -5.72
C ILE A 85 -10.13 -6.41 -5.16
N GLU A 86 -11.39 -6.51 -5.57
CA GLU A 86 -12.23 -7.65 -5.24
C GLU A 86 -11.75 -8.91 -6.00
N ALA A 87 -11.67 -10.04 -5.30
CA ALA A 87 -11.19 -11.33 -5.79
C ALA A 87 -12.29 -12.10 -6.54
N HIS A 88 -12.77 -11.54 -7.66
CA HIS A 88 -13.87 -12.13 -8.42
C HIS A 88 -13.55 -13.50 -9.03
N SER A 89 -12.27 -13.80 -9.26
CA SER A 89 -11.82 -15.07 -9.86
C SER A 89 -11.67 -16.21 -8.85
N LEU A 90 -11.88 -15.96 -7.55
CA LEU A 90 -11.69 -16.96 -6.51
C LEU A 90 -12.78 -18.04 -6.61
N SER A 91 -12.38 -19.31 -6.63
CA SER A 91 -13.31 -20.44 -6.64
C SER A 91 -14.21 -20.46 -5.39
N THR A 92 -15.36 -21.14 -5.47
CA THR A 92 -16.28 -21.28 -4.34
C THR A 92 -15.61 -21.96 -3.14
N GLU A 93 -14.77 -22.97 -3.39
CA GLU A 93 -14.01 -23.70 -2.38
C GLU A 93 -13.01 -22.78 -1.66
N ASN A 94 -12.27 -21.97 -2.42
CA ASN A 94 -11.31 -21.02 -1.86
C ASN A 94 -12.01 -19.89 -1.07
N ARG A 95 -13.19 -19.44 -1.53
CA ARG A 95 -14.01 -18.50 -0.75
C ARG A 95 -14.47 -19.12 0.56
N ASP A 96 -14.86 -20.38 0.58
CA ASP A 96 -15.28 -21.07 1.81
C ASP A 96 -14.11 -21.17 2.80
N ILE A 97 -12.91 -21.53 2.31
CA ILE A 97 -11.70 -21.56 3.13
C ILE A 97 -11.44 -20.19 3.76
N VAL A 98 -11.42 -19.11 2.97
CA VAL A 98 -11.21 -17.75 3.51
C VAL A 98 -12.32 -17.35 4.49
N TYR A 99 -13.57 -17.68 4.20
CA TYR A 99 -14.70 -17.40 5.08
C TYR A 99 -14.55 -18.09 6.43
N ARG A 100 -14.22 -19.39 6.44
CA ARG A 100 -13.97 -20.15 7.68
C ARG A 100 -12.74 -19.65 8.42
N ARG A 101 -11.65 -19.35 7.71
CA ARG A 101 -10.40 -18.77 8.26
C ARG A 101 -10.67 -17.51 9.06
N ASP A 102 -11.43 -16.59 8.48
CA ASP A 102 -11.71 -15.27 9.06
C ASP A 102 -12.95 -15.31 9.98
N GLY A 103 -13.57 -16.48 10.13
CA GLY A 103 -14.69 -16.70 11.07
C GLY A 103 -16.03 -16.14 10.61
N GLY A 104 -16.22 -16.00 9.31
CA GLY A 104 -17.44 -15.48 8.70
C GLY A 104 -17.78 -14.05 9.09
N SER A 105 -16.76 -13.25 9.39
CA SER A 105 -16.93 -11.86 9.85
C SER A 105 -15.93 -10.95 9.16
N CYS A 106 -16.23 -9.66 9.07
CA CYS A 106 -15.24 -8.67 8.65
C CYS A 106 -14.08 -8.69 9.64
N SER A 107 -12.86 -8.91 9.15
CA SER A 107 -11.68 -9.04 10.03
C SER A 107 -11.36 -7.77 10.82
N VAL A 108 -11.77 -6.60 10.32
CA VAL A 108 -11.45 -5.29 10.91
C VAL A 108 -12.53 -4.84 11.91
N THR A 109 -13.80 -4.91 11.51
CA THR A 109 -14.93 -4.44 12.34
C THR A 109 -15.51 -5.53 13.23
N ARG A 110 -15.17 -6.80 12.97
CA ARG A 110 -15.72 -8.01 13.61
C ARG A 110 -17.22 -8.20 13.42
N MET A 111 -17.83 -7.44 12.51
CA MET A 111 -19.23 -7.62 12.15
C MET A 111 -19.40 -8.96 11.41
N PRO A 112 -20.29 -9.85 11.89
CA PRO A 112 -20.53 -11.12 11.23
C PRO A 112 -21.34 -10.95 9.95
N PHE A 113 -21.06 -11.79 8.96
CA PHE A 113 -21.87 -11.94 7.76
C PHE A 113 -22.90 -13.05 7.94
N GLN A 114 -24.01 -12.98 7.22
CA GLN A 114 -25.03 -14.03 7.28
C GLN A 114 -24.54 -15.31 6.62
N THR A 115 -23.89 -15.17 5.47
CA THR A 115 -23.35 -16.27 4.66
C THR A 115 -22.11 -15.78 3.90
N MET A 116 -21.41 -16.72 3.26
CA MET A 116 -20.30 -16.42 2.34
C MET A 116 -20.73 -15.60 1.10
N THR A 117 -22.02 -15.62 0.78
CA THR A 117 -22.62 -14.92 -0.36
C THR A 117 -23.31 -13.61 0.03
N ASP A 118 -23.18 -13.19 1.29
CA ASP A 118 -23.64 -11.89 1.75
C ASP A 118 -23.05 -10.78 0.85
N ARG A 119 -23.88 -9.81 0.47
CA ARG A 119 -23.46 -8.72 -0.42
C ARG A 119 -22.39 -7.85 0.22
N ASP A 120 -22.40 -7.75 1.54
CA ASP A 120 -21.39 -7.00 2.30
C ASP A 120 -20.09 -7.80 2.48
N ALA A 121 -20.10 -9.13 2.27
CA ALA A 121 -18.91 -9.97 2.39
C ALA A 121 -18.01 -9.85 1.15
N LYS A 122 -16.94 -9.06 1.27
CA LYS A 122 -15.95 -8.83 0.21
C LYS A 122 -14.69 -9.65 0.41
N PHE A 123 -14.36 -10.47 -0.58
CA PHE A 123 -13.08 -11.17 -0.69
C PHE A 123 -12.13 -10.28 -1.46
N VAL A 124 -11.07 -9.81 -0.81
CA VAL A 124 -10.22 -8.74 -1.33
C VAL A 124 -8.80 -9.23 -1.51
N HIS A 125 -8.24 -9.02 -2.71
CA HIS A 125 -6.80 -9.11 -2.92
C HIS A 125 -6.14 -7.87 -2.32
N VAL A 126 -5.32 -8.06 -1.27
CA VAL A 126 -4.56 -6.97 -0.63
C VAL A 126 -3.62 -6.33 -1.64
N VAL A 127 -2.95 -7.16 -2.43
CA VAL A 127 -2.14 -6.75 -3.59
C VAL A 127 -2.70 -7.43 -4.83
N PRO A 128 -3.02 -6.71 -5.92
CA PRO A 128 -3.56 -7.33 -7.13
C PRO A 128 -2.67 -8.47 -7.66
N PRO A 129 -3.26 -9.61 -8.06
CA PRO A 129 -2.50 -10.71 -8.64
C PRO A 129 -1.82 -10.24 -9.94
N ARG A 130 -0.63 -10.77 -10.21
CA ARG A 130 0.15 -10.46 -11.43
C ARG A 130 0.51 -8.98 -11.60
N VAL A 131 0.48 -8.18 -10.53
CA VAL A 131 0.84 -6.76 -10.57
C VAL A 131 2.25 -6.53 -11.15
N PHE A 132 3.17 -7.46 -10.94
CA PHE A 132 4.57 -7.38 -11.42
C PHE A 132 4.77 -7.86 -12.86
N GLU A 133 3.89 -8.72 -13.41
CA GLU A 133 4.04 -9.27 -14.77
C GLU A 133 3.83 -8.19 -15.83
N ASN A 134 2.89 -7.28 -15.59
CA ASN A 134 2.51 -6.22 -16.53
C ASN A 134 3.49 -5.04 -16.56
N LEU A 135 4.51 -5.02 -15.69
CA LEU A 135 5.47 -3.91 -15.59
C LEU A 135 6.66 -4.04 -16.55
N GLN A 136 6.78 -5.17 -17.26
CA GLN A 136 7.88 -5.43 -18.20
C GLN A 136 7.58 -5.04 -19.67
N LEU A 137 6.40 -4.47 -19.97
CA LEU A 137 5.82 -4.50 -21.32
C LEU A 137 6.17 -3.34 -22.28
N SER A 138 7.29 -2.63 -22.10
CA SER A 138 7.81 -1.79 -23.20
C SER A 138 9.33 -1.79 -23.27
N LYS A 139 9.85 -2.37 -24.37
CA LYS A 139 11.27 -2.29 -24.75
C LYS A 139 11.74 -0.83 -24.66
N GLY A 140 12.62 -0.54 -23.70
CA GLY A 140 13.37 0.72 -23.63
C GLY A 140 13.15 1.57 -22.39
N VAL A 141 12.12 1.31 -21.56
CA VAL A 141 11.90 2.09 -20.33
C VAL A 141 11.50 1.17 -19.17
N SER A 142 12.50 0.66 -18.44
CA SER A 142 12.32 -0.13 -17.19
C SER A 142 11.87 0.74 -15.99
N MET A 143 11.55 2.01 -16.22
CA MET A 143 11.28 3.00 -15.18
C MET A 143 10.26 2.55 -14.13
N PRO A 144 9.12 1.91 -14.45
CA PRO A 144 8.18 1.45 -13.42
C PRO A 144 8.80 0.42 -12.47
N MET A 145 9.59 -0.52 -13.00
CA MET A 145 10.24 -1.56 -12.21
C MET A 145 11.36 -0.99 -11.34
N ASP A 146 12.19 -0.12 -11.91
CA ASP A 146 13.30 0.50 -11.17
C ASP A 146 12.78 1.46 -10.09
N MET A 147 11.69 2.17 -10.37
CA MET A 147 10.99 3.01 -9.40
C MET A 147 10.45 2.18 -8.23
N LEU A 148 9.84 1.02 -8.49
CA LEU A 148 9.41 0.11 -7.42
C LEU A 148 10.57 -0.42 -6.59
N LYS A 149 11.69 -0.79 -7.22
CA LYS A 149 12.88 -1.25 -6.48
C LYS A 149 13.46 -0.15 -5.60
N ALA A 150 13.48 1.09 -6.07
CA ALA A 150 13.91 2.23 -5.26
C ALA A 150 12.93 2.52 -4.11
N PHE A 151 11.63 2.37 -4.35
CA PHE A 151 10.60 2.57 -3.33
C PHE A 151 10.61 1.47 -2.25
N MET A 152 10.73 0.21 -2.67
CA MET A 152 10.55 -0.95 -1.79
C MET A 152 11.86 -1.51 -1.25
N SER A 153 13.02 -1.16 -1.81
CA SER A 153 14.26 -1.92 -1.78
C SER A 153 14.23 -3.16 -2.68
N GLU A 154 15.39 -3.54 -3.22
CA GLU A 154 15.51 -4.71 -4.09
C GLU A 154 15.22 -6.03 -3.34
N GLU A 155 15.62 -6.13 -2.07
CA GLU A 155 15.38 -7.31 -1.24
C GLU A 155 13.88 -7.52 -1.00
N TYR A 156 13.17 -6.46 -0.58
CA TYR A 156 11.74 -6.55 -0.31
C TYR A 156 10.95 -6.77 -1.62
N PHE A 157 11.37 -6.13 -2.71
CA PHE A 157 10.82 -6.37 -4.03
C PHE A 157 10.93 -7.85 -4.44
N LYS A 158 12.10 -8.46 -4.28
CA LYS A 158 12.32 -9.90 -4.56
C LYS A 158 11.42 -10.77 -3.68
N LYS A 159 11.34 -10.45 -2.38
CA LYS A 159 10.52 -11.18 -1.42
C LYS A 159 9.04 -11.17 -1.81
N VAL A 160 8.46 -9.99 -2.07
CA VAL A 160 7.04 -9.87 -2.42
C VAL A 160 6.75 -10.44 -3.82
N SER A 161 7.67 -10.25 -4.78
CA SER A 161 7.51 -10.82 -6.13
C SER A 161 7.47 -12.35 -6.08
N ALA A 162 8.35 -12.98 -5.30
CA ALA A 162 8.37 -14.44 -5.13
C ALA A 162 7.08 -14.96 -4.45
N MET A 163 6.48 -14.17 -3.55
CA MET A 163 5.19 -14.52 -2.94
C MET A 163 4.07 -14.57 -3.97
N GLN A 164 4.10 -13.70 -4.98
CA GLN A 164 3.09 -13.57 -6.03
C GLN A 164 3.31 -14.50 -7.24
N SER A 165 4.54 -15.00 -7.45
CA SER A 165 4.87 -15.82 -8.63
C SER A 165 4.59 -17.32 -8.47
N SER A 166 4.31 -17.80 -7.26
CA SER A 166 4.05 -19.22 -6.98
C SER A 166 2.55 -19.48 -6.77
N GLN A 167 1.96 -20.25 -7.67
CA GLN A 167 0.53 -20.64 -7.76
C GLN A 167 -0.49 -19.48 -7.81
N PRO A 168 -1.52 -19.59 -8.67
CA PRO A 168 -2.45 -18.48 -8.94
C PRO A 168 -3.36 -18.07 -7.78
N GLU A 169 -3.50 -18.88 -6.72
CA GLU A 169 -4.50 -18.63 -5.68
C GLU A 169 -3.95 -18.83 -4.26
N LYS A 170 -2.90 -18.08 -3.89
CA LYS A 170 -2.52 -18.01 -2.47
C LYS A 170 -3.54 -17.21 -1.68
N LEU A 171 -4.16 -17.87 -0.71
CA LEU A 171 -5.17 -17.27 0.16
C LEU A 171 -4.57 -16.31 1.19
N ASP A 172 -3.24 -16.30 1.38
CA ASP A 172 -2.55 -15.32 2.23
C ASP A 172 -2.53 -13.89 1.64
N ASN A 173 -2.95 -13.71 0.38
CA ASN A 173 -3.21 -12.42 -0.26
C ASN A 173 -4.71 -12.08 -0.33
N VAL A 174 -5.59 -12.97 0.15
CA VAL A 174 -7.04 -12.77 0.13
C VAL A 174 -7.54 -12.47 1.54
N TRP A 175 -8.36 -11.44 1.69
CA TRP A 175 -8.87 -11.00 2.98
C TRP A 175 -10.38 -10.78 2.95
N LEU A 176 -11.09 -11.26 3.98
CA LEU A 176 -12.52 -11.03 4.13
C LEU A 176 -12.82 -9.73 4.88
N LEU A 177 -13.44 -8.78 4.17
CA LEU A 177 -13.78 -7.43 4.66
C LEU A 177 -15.26 -7.12 4.40
N SER A 178 -15.82 -6.14 5.13
CA SER A 178 -17.11 -5.54 4.74
C SER A 178 -16.92 -4.65 3.52
N MET A 179 -18.00 -4.31 2.81
CA MET A 179 -17.95 -3.40 1.66
C MET A 179 -17.33 -2.06 2.04
N GLU A 180 -17.78 -1.48 3.15
CA GLU A 180 -17.27 -0.21 3.67
C GLU A 180 -15.77 -0.27 4.03
N THR A 181 -15.33 -1.35 4.69
CA THR A 181 -13.92 -1.54 5.03
C THR A 181 -13.06 -1.72 3.78
N PHE A 182 -13.59 -2.42 2.78
CA PHE A 182 -12.91 -2.58 1.51
C PHE A 182 -12.77 -1.25 0.77
N GLU A 183 -13.83 -0.45 0.66
CA GLU A 183 -13.80 0.86 -0.01
C GLU A 183 -12.82 1.85 0.66
N THR A 184 -12.80 1.87 1.99
CA THR A 184 -11.85 2.71 2.75
C THR A 184 -10.41 2.22 2.60
N MET A 185 -10.17 0.91 2.52
CA MET A 185 -8.84 0.35 2.24
C MET A 185 -8.41 0.60 0.79
N GLN A 186 -9.35 0.48 -0.15
CA GLN A 186 -9.14 0.67 -1.59
C GLN A 186 -8.76 2.12 -1.91
N THR A 187 -9.33 3.09 -1.20
CA THR A 187 -9.00 4.52 -1.33
C THR A 187 -7.75 4.93 -0.56
N GLY A 188 -7.12 4.03 0.19
CA GLY A 188 -6.01 4.35 1.08
C GLY A 188 -6.42 5.16 2.31
N THR A 189 -7.72 5.32 2.58
CA THR A 189 -8.23 6.03 3.77
C THR A 189 -7.78 5.33 5.04
N ILE A 190 -7.79 3.99 5.06
CA ILE A 190 -7.24 3.20 6.16
C ILE A 190 -6.07 2.35 5.69
N PHE A 191 -5.17 2.04 6.63
CA PHE A 191 -4.09 1.07 6.42
C PHE A 191 -3.67 0.43 7.75
N PHE A 192 -2.88 -0.64 7.65
CA PHE A 192 -2.60 -1.50 8.79
C PHE A 192 -1.09 -1.59 9.03
N LYS A 193 -0.64 -1.20 10.22
CA LYS A 193 0.75 -1.35 10.66
C LYS A 193 0.86 -2.50 11.65
N VAL A 194 1.80 -3.41 11.44
CA VAL A 194 2.04 -4.52 12.36
C VAL A 194 2.35 -3.97 13.75
N GLN A 195 1.63 -4.44 14.76
CA GLN A 195 1.92 -4.10 16.15
C GLN A 195 2.97 -5.08 16.67
N THR A 196 4.24 -4.68 16.66
CA THR A 196 5.36 -5.47 17.18
C THR A 196 5.46 -5.28 18.69
N TRP A 197 4.75 -6.10 19.47
CA TRP A 197 5.05 -6.25 20.89
C TRP A 197 5.97 -7.46 21.04
N GLU A 198 7.00 -7.33 21.89
CA GLU A 198 7.88 -8.44 22.27
C GLU A 198 6.99 -9.56 22.85
N ASN A 199 7.02 -10.75 22.24
CA ASN A 199 6.25 -11.95 22.61
C ASN A 199 4.79 -12.02 22.10
N GLN A 200 4.55 -11.90 20.78
CA GLN A 200 3.35 -12.51 20.21
C GLN A 200 3.59 -14.03 20.07
N PRO A 201 2.89 -14.88 20.84
CA PRO A 201 2.91 -16.32 20.60
C PRO A 201 2.21 -16.56 19.26
N GLU A 202 2.88 -17.25 18.34
CA GLU A 202 2.28 -17.86 17.15
C GLU A 202 1.80 -16.87 16.07
N SER A 203 2.74 -16.19 15.40
CA SER A 203 2.46 -15.29 14.26
C SER A 203 1.73 -15.96 13.07
N ALA A 204 1.71 -17.29 13.01
CA ALA A 204 0.96 -18.06 12.02
C ALA A 204 -0.54 -18.16 12.35
N LEU A 205 -0.91 -17.99 13.62
CA LEU A 205 -2.27 -18.11 14.14
C LEU A 205 -2.92 -16.75 14.35
N LYS A 206 -2.15 -15.79 14.85
CA LYS A 206 -2.68 -14.50 15.27
C LYS A 206 -1.68 -13.39 14.98
N GLN A 207 -2.18 -12.28 14.46
CA GLN A 207 -1.37 -11.09 14.23
C GLN A 207 -2.18 -9.84 14.56
N THR A 208 -1.63 -8.97 15.38
CA THR A 208 -2.27 -7.70 15.74
C THR A 208 -1.68 -6.55 14.92
N TYR A 209 -2.56 -5.64 14.52
CA TYR A 209 -2.25 -4.48 13.71
C TYR A 209 -2.87 -3.22 14.33
N LEU A 210 -2.14 -2.12 14.24
CA LEU A 210 -2.70 -0.78 14.41
C LEU A 210 -3.45 -0.41 13.13
N VAL A 211 -4.66 0.11 13.29
CA VAL A 211 -5.45 0.65 12.17
C VAL A 211 -5.20 2.14 12.14
N GLU A 212 -4.59 2.60 11.07
CA GLU A 212 -4.26 4.01 10.86
C GLU A 212 -5.22 4.62 9.84
N THR A 213 -5.39 5.94 9.88
CA THR A 213 -6.30 6.65 8.99
C THR A 213 -5.65 7.88 8.39
N ASN A 214 -5.72 8.00 7.06
CA ASN A 214 -5.33 9.20 6.33
C ASN A 214 -6.45 10.24 6.43
N LEU A 215 -6.33 11.17 7.38
CA LEU A 215 -7.39 12.14 7.74
C LEU A 215 -7.71 13.21 6.68
N PHE A 216 -6.97 13.23 5.57
CA PHE A 216 -7.13 14.20 4.49
C PHE A 216 -7.92 13.65 3.30
N THR A 217 -8.36 12.39 3.33
CA THR A 217 -9.28 11.88 2.32
C THR A 217 -10.66 12.51 2.49
N PRO A 218 -11.35 12.91 1.39
CA PRO A 218 -12.73 13.34 1.46
C PRO A 218 -13.56 12.18 2.01
N LYS A 219 -14.07 12.35 3.24
CA LYS A 219 -14.86 11.30 3.89
C LYS A 219 -16.13 11.06 3.08
N PRO A 220 -16.45 9.81 2.69
CA PRO A 220 -17.82 9.45 2.37
C PRO A 220 -18.61 9.45 3.69
N ASP A 221 -19.10 10.63 4.09
CA ASP A 221 -19.84 10.90 5.32
C ASP A 221 -19.13 10.60 6.66
N ASN A 222 -19.41 11.41 7.68
CA ASN A 222 -18.88 11.26 9.05
C ASN A 222 -19.29 9.95 9.77
N ARG A 223 -19.97 9.03 9.08
CA ARG A 223 -20.44 7.74 9.62
C ARG A 223 -19.48 6.57 9.34
N THR A 224 -18.48 6.74 8.46
CA THR A 224 -17.69 5.62 7.92
C THR A 224 -16.27 5.46 8.47
N ALA A 225 -15.88 6.29 9.44
CA ALA A 225 -14.57 6.14 10.05
C ALA A 225 -14.58 4.88 10.92
N ILE A 226 -13.89 3.83 10.47
CA ILE A 226 -13.57 2.67 11.30
C ILE A 226 -12.99 3.18 12.63
N GLN A 227 -13.78 3.08 13.71
CA GLN A 227 -13.40 3.63 15.03
C GLN A 227 -12.38 2.75 15.76
N THR A 228 -12.09 1.58 15.20
CA THR A 228 -11.16 0.60 15.74
C THR A 228 -9.72 1.09 15.60
N ARG A 229 -9.02 1.32 16.72
CA ARG A 229 -7.59 1.72 16.72
C ARG A 229 -6.63 0.54 16.50
N SER A 230 -7.07 -0.67 16.79
CA SER A 230 -6.28 -1.89 16.64
C SER A 230 -7.17 -3.05 16.25
N MET A 231 -6.73 -3.86 15.30
CA MET A 231 -7.43 -5.07 14.90
C MET A 231 -6.52 -6.28 15.05
N THR A 232 -7.14 -7.43 15.27
CA THR A 232 -6.43 -8.70 15.39
C THR A 232 -6.90 -9.59 14.27
N LEU A 233 -5.99 -10.02 13.43
CA LEU A 233 -6.25 -11.06 12.47
C LEU A 233 -6.01 -12.41 13.15
N GLU A 234 -6.95 -13.33 13.03
CA GLU A 234 -6.88 -14.65 13.64
C GLU A 234 -7.25 -15.69 12.57
N ASN A 235 -6.43 -16.73 12.45
CA ASN A 235 -6.65 -17.85 11.56
C ASN A 235 -7.33 -18.98 12.32
N ARG A 236 -8.62 -19.19 12.05
CA ARG A 236 -9.42 -20.23 12.72
C ARG A 236 -9.24 -21.63 12.16
N ILE A 237 -8.58 -21.78 11.01
CA ILE A 237 -8.31 -23.07 10.35
C ILE A 237 -6.84 -23.17 9.92
N PRO A 238 -5.89 -23.08 10.87
CA PRO A 238 -4.46 -22.99 10.54
C PRO A 238 -3.86 -24.25 9.91
N GLN A 239 -4.58 -25.37 10.00
CA GLN A 239 -4.22 -26.63 9.34
C GLN A 239 -4.56 -26.62 7.83
N GLU A 240 -5.44 -25.72 7.39
CA GLU A 240 -5.98 -25.68 6.02
C GLU A 240 -5.55 -24.42 5.25
N ALA A 241 -5.35 -23.30 5.94
CA ALA A 241 -5.04 -22.02 5.31
C ALA A 241 -3.98 -21.23 6.08
N SER A 242 -3.28 -20.35 5.36
CA SER A 242 -2.40 -19.35 5.96
C SER A 242 -3.17 -18.08 6.29
N ILE A 243 -2.74 -17.41 7.36
CA ILE A 243 -3.18 -16.05 7.70
C ILE A 243 -2.76 -15.06 6.61
N VAL A 244 -3.44 -13.93 6.49
CA VAL A 244 -3.07 -12.87 5.53
C VAL A 244 -1.63 -12.41 5.79
N SER A 245 -0.83 -12.35 4.72
CA SER A 245 0.58 -12.02 4.78
C SER A 245 0.81 -10.62 5.33
N LYS A 246 1.60 -10.54 6.41
CA LYS A 246 2.06 -9.27 6.98
C LYS A 246 2.87 -8.46 5.97
N GLU A 247 3.62 -9.12 5.08
CA GLU A 247 4.41 -8.46 4.04
C GLU A 247 3.51 -7.78 3.01
N LEU A 248 2.39 -8.40 2.61
CA LEU A 248 1.46 -7.81 1.65
C LEU A 248 0.67 -6.65 2.26
N LEU A 249 0.27 -6.77 3.53
CA LEU A 249 -0.34 -5.65 4.26
C LEU A 249 0.63 -4.49 4.47
N SER A 250 1.89 -4.78 4.80
CA SER A 250 2.93 -3.76 4.92
C SER A 250 3.18 -3.06 3.58
N LEU A 251 3.09 -3.79 2.47
CA LEU A 251 3.19 -3.21 1.13
C LEU A 251 2.02 -2.26 0.86
N HIS A 252 0.78 -2.69 1.11
CA HIS A 252 -0.40 -1.82 0.99
C HIS A 252 -0.25 -0.55 1.84
N ALA A 253 0.21 -0.69 3.09
CA ALA A 253 0.41 0.45 3.99
C ALA A 253 1.35 1.52 3.40
N ARG A 254 2.42 1.12 2.70
CA ARG A 254 3.33 2.06 2.03
C ARG A 254 2.68 2.82 0.87
N PHE A 255 1.74 2.20 0.17
CA PHE A 255 1.01 2.86 -0.92
C PHE A 255 -0.20 3.69 -0.43
N SER A 256 -0.69 3.43 0.79
CA SER A 256 -1.95 3.97 1.29
C SER A 256 -2.03 5.50 1.29
N GLN A 257 -0.98 6.19 1.74
CA GLN A 257 -0.97 7.65 1.80
C GLN A 257 -0.93 8.27 0.40
N SER A 258 -0.19 7.65 -0.53
CA SER A 258 -0.19 8.04 -1.94
C SER A 258 -1.56 7.82 -2.60
N LEU A 259 -2.20 6.66 -2.36
CA LEU A 259 -3.56 6.35 -2.81
C LEU A 259 -4.55 7.41 -2.33
N ALA A 260 -4.51 7.74 -1.04
CA ALA A 260 -5.35 8.74 -0.42
C ALA A 260 -5.22 10.11 -1.12
N TRP A 261 -3.99 10.55 -1.44
CA TRP A 261 -3.78 11.80 -2.17
C TRP A 261 -4.26 11.74 -3.62
N VAL A 262 -4.12 10.60 -4.30
CA VAL A 262 -4.67 10.41 -5.65
C VAL A 262 -6.20 10.54 -5.63
N GLU A 263 -6.89 10.03 -4.61
CA GLU A 263 -8.34 10.20 -4.48
C GLU A 263 -8.77 11.65 -4.30
N THR A 264 -7.97 12.49 -3.62
CA THR A 264 -8.31 13.92 -3.47
C THR A 264 -8.39 14.68 -4.79
N MET A 265 -7.76 14.17 -5.87
CA MET A 265 -7.84 14.78 -7.20
C MET A 265 -9.17 14.51 -7.93
N LYS A 266 -9.97 13.54 -7.47
CA LYS A 266 -11.24 13.16 -8.12
C LYS A 266 -12.41 14.04 -7.70
N TYR A 267 -12.19 14.96 -6.75
CA TYR A 267 -13.16 15.90 -6.19
C TYR A 267 -12.68 17.34 -6.39
#